data_AF-A0A8C1LPW0-F1
#
_entry.id   AF-A0A8C1LPW0-F1
#
_cell.length_a   1.000
_cell.length_b   1.000
_cell.length_c   1.000
_cell.angle_alpha   90.00
_cell.angle_beta   90.00
_cell.angle_gamma   90.00
#
_symmetry.space_group_name_H-M   'P 1'
#
loop_
_entity.id
_entity.type
_entity.pdbx_description
1 polymer ?
#
loop_
_entity_poly.entity_id
_entity_poly.type
_entity_poly.pdbx_seq_one_letter_code
_entity_poly.pdbx_strand_id
1 'polypeptide(L)'
;MILYEVKVSKTLRVGNYFQDGTMSMDGASKKGDEEDGKEKQKRVPIGKKIYYFYNAPFTKFWFNTTAYLVYLLLYNYIILVKMERWPSLQEWIVISYIITLGLEKVRQILMSEPGKLKQKINVWLEEYWNITDLAAITMFLMGLLLRLQNEPYMGYGRVIYCVDIIFWYIRVLDIFGVNKYLGPYVMMIGKMMIDMLYFVVIMLVVLMSFGVSRQAILHPDEEPTWRLARNIFYMPYWMIYGEVKILFPDSCVNDLPPCIPGAWLTPAIMACYLLVANILLVNLLIAVFNNTFFEVKSISNQVWKFQRYQLIMTFHDRPVLPPPLIIFSHIYIVLKRLCCRCRKKQEGELDERDR
;
A
#
# COMPACT_ATOMS: atom_id res chain seq x y z
N MET A 1 12.86 -9.87 7.05
CA MET A 1 13.70 -10.01 5.84
C MET A 1 14.19 -11.46 5.66
N ILE A 2 14.85 -12.07 6.65
CA ILE A 2 15.19 -13.53 6.64
C ILE A 2 13.94 -14.42 6.49
N LEU A 3 12.78 -13.98 7.00
CA LEU A 3 11.51 -14.72 6.85
C LEU A 3 10.79 -14.53 5.49
N TYR A 4 11.12 -13.49 4.71
CA TYR A 4 10.60 -13.32 3.35
C TYR A 4 11.35 -14.24 2.39
N GLU A 5 12.66 -14.35 2.58
CA GLU A 5 13.52 -15.43 2.07
C GLU A 5 12.95 -16.82 2.44
N VAL A 6 12.51 -17.05 3.69
CA VAL A 6 11.86 -18.33 4.07
C VAL A 6 10.51 -18.55 3.37
N LYS A 7 9.71 -17.51 3.15
CA LYS A 7 8.42 -17.62 2.46
C LYS A 7 8.62 -17.87 0.95
N VAL A 8 9.59 -17.20 0.33
CA VAL A 8 10.00 -17.42 -1.07
C VAL A 8 10.70 -18.77 -1.25
N SER A 9 11.57 -19.18 -0.31
CA SER A 9 12.23 -20.50 -0.30
C SER A 9 11.26 -21.65 -0.08
N LYS A 10 10.23 -21.47 0.78
CA LYS A 10 9.10 -22.41 0.89
C LYS A 10 8.25 -22.45 -0.39
N THR A 11 8.12 -21.33 -1.10
CA THR A 11 7.39 -21.24 -2.38
C THR A 11 8.14 -21.94 -3.52
N LEU A 12 9.48 -21.87 -3.55
CA LEU A 12 10.33 -22.59 -4.50
C LEU A 12 10.37 -24.11 -4.23
N ARG A 13 10.37 -24.53 -2.95
CA ARG A 13 10.41 -25.95 -2.58
C ARG A 13 9.12 -26.70 -2.93
N VAL A 14 7.96 -26.04 -2.89
CA VAL A 14 6.67 -26.63 -3.27
C VAL A 14 6.51 -26.76 -4.79
N GLY A 15 7.15 -25.89 -5.57
CA GLY A 15 7.19 -25.99 -7.03
C GLY A 15 7.91 -27.23 -7.54
N ASN A 16 9.01 -27.62 -6.90
CA ASN A 16 9.79 -28.80 -7.31
C ASN A 16 9.09 -30.14 -7.00
N TYR A 17 8.23 -30.21 -5.97
CA TYR A 17 7.48 -31.44 -5.66
C TYR A 17 6.35 -31.74 -6.68
N PHE A 18 5.89 -30.74 -7.42
CA PHE A 18 4.84 -30.91 -8.44
C PHE A 18 5.39 -31.35 -9.81
N GLN A 19 6.72 -31.39 -9.98
CA GLN A 19 7.35 -31.70 -11.26
C GLN A 19 7.82 -33.17 -11.35
N ASP A 20 7.94 -33.89 -10.22
CA ASP A 20 8.31 -35.32 -10.18
C ASP A 20 7.12 -36.29 -10.21
N GLY A 21 5.88 -35.79 -10.22
CA GLY A 21 4.66 -36.61 -10.08
C GLY A 21 3.88 -36.91 -11.35
N THR A 22 4.33 -36.49 -12.54
CA THR A 22 3.60 -36.73 -13.80
C THR A 22 4.47 -37.41 -14.84
N MET A 23 4.63 -38.73 -14.70
CA MET A 23 4.98 -39.58 -15.83
C MET A 23 4.22 -40.91 -15.75
N SER A 24 3.53 -41.21 -16.85
CA SER A 24 2.91 -42.48 -17.24
C SER A 24 1.51 -42.79 -16.70
N MET A 25 0.50 -42.72 -17.58
CA MET A 25 -0.30 -43.90 -17.94
C MET A 25 -1.10 -43.64 -19.23
N ASP A 26 -0.71 -44.37 -20.28
CA ASP A 26 -1.40 -44.48 -21.56
C ASP A 26 -2.69 -45.32 -21.48
N GLY A 27 -3.67 -44.96 -22.32
CA GLY A 27 -4.41 -45.90 -23.17
C GLY A 27 -5.35 -46.93 -22.53
N ALA A 28 -6.65 -46.61 -22.46
CA ALA A 28 -7.71 -47.58 -22.70
C ALA A 28 -9.02 -46.88 -23.10
N SER A 29 -9.24 -46.77 -24.41
CA SER A 29 -10.53 -46.44 -25.02
C SER A 29 -11.52 -47.58 -24.77
N LYS A 30 -12.65 -47.29 -24.10
CA LYS A 30 -13.87 -48.12 -24.21
C LYS A 30 -15.07 -47.25 -24.57
N LYS A 31 -15.65 -47.68 -25.68
CA LYS A 31 -16.82 -47.21 -26.41
C LYS A 31 -18.08 -47.80 -25.74
N GLY A 32 -19.17 -47.03 -25.72
CA GLY A 32 -20.51 -47.51 -25.40
C GLY A 32 -21.05 -46.98 -24.08
N ASP A 33 -21.89 -45.94 -24.16
CA ASP A 33 -23.31 -46.01 -23.80
C ASP A 33 -23.92 -44.61 -23.99
N GLU A 34 -24.57 -44.45 -25.15
CA GLU A 34 -25.54 -43.39 -25.38
C GLU A 34 -26.82 -43.76 -24.61
N GLU A 35 -27.04 -43.15 -23.45
CA GLU A 35 -28.37 -43.04 -22.88
C GLU A 35 -28.80 -41.57 -22.80
N ASP A 36 -29.86 -41.31 -23.55
CA ASP A 36 -30.57 -40.06 -23.76
C ASP A 36 -31.23 -39.59 -22.44
N GLY A 37 -30.47 -38.83 -21.66
CA GLY A 37 -30.95 -38.12 -20.48
C GLY A 37 -30.98 -36.62 -20.73
N LYS A 38 -31.98 -36.12 -21.46
CA LYS A 38 -32.34 -34.68 -21.44
C LYS A 38 -32.81 -34.29 -20.03
N GLU A 39 -31.88 -34.11 -19.10
CA GLU A 39 -32.13 -33.35 -17.88
C GLU A 39 -32.52 -31.93 -18.31
N LYS A 40 -33.82 -31.62 -18.19
CA LYS A 40 -34.34 -30.27 -18.29
C LYS A 40 -33.59 -29.42 -17.26
N GLN A 41 -32.57 -28.69 -17.71
CA GLN A 41 -31.85 -27.70 -16.94
C GLN A 41 -32.90 -26.70 -16.40
N LYS A 42 -33.32 -26.88 -15.15
CA LYS A 42 -34.38 -26.07 -14.52
C LYS A 42 -33.99 -24.60 -14.66
N ARG A 43 -34.78 -23.82 -15.42
CA ARG A 43 -34.56 -22.37 -15.57
C ARG A 43 -34.60 -21.75 -14.18
N VAL A 44 -33.44 -21.34 -13.70
CA VAL A 44 -33.26 -20.74 -12.38
C VAL A 44 -34.09 -19.43 -12.35
N PRO A 45 -34.91 -19.17 -11.31
CA PRO A 45 -35.72 -17.96 -11.26
C PRO A 45 -34.84 -16.70 -11.31
N ILE A 46 -35.34 -15.65 -11.97
CA ILE A 46 -34.58 -14.41 -12.27
C ILE A 46 -33.94 -13.81 -11.00
N GLY A 47 -34.66 -13.82 -9.87
CA GLY A 47 -34.14 -13.35 -8.59
C GLY A 47 -32.95 -14.19 -8.07
N LYS A 48 -32.98 -15.52 -8.22
CA LYS A 48 -31.82 -16.37 -7.89
C LYS A 48 -30.66 -16.12 -8.86
N LYS A 49 -30.92 -15.88 -10.14
CA LYS A 49 -29.89 -15.54 -11.13
C LYS A 49 -29.17 -14.23 -10.78
N ILE A 50 -29.91 -13.20 -10.38
CA ILE A 50 -29.37 -11.93 -9.89
C ILE A 50 -28.57 -12.14 -8.60
N TYR A 51 -29.09 -12.93 -7.65
CA TYR A 51 -28.37 -13.27 -6.41
C TYR A 51 -27.04 -13.98 -6.67
N TYR A 52 -27.02 -14.99 -7.55
CA TYR A 52 -25.78 -15.68 -7.91
C TYR A 52 -24.79 -14.76 -8.65
N PHE A 53 -25.29 -13.84 -9.47
CA PHE A 53 -24.47 -12.86 -10.18
C PHE A 53 -23.77 -11.87 -9.23
N TYR A 54 -24.48 -11.32 -8.24
CA TYR A 54 -23.88 -10.42 -7.25
C TYR A 54 -22.98 -11.16 -6.25
N ASN A 55 -23.28 -12.43 -5.94
CA ASN A 55 -22.40 -13.24 -5.10
C ASN A 55 -21.11 -13.68 -5.79
N ALA A 56 -21.00 -13.54 -7.11
CA ALA A 56 -19.77 -13.88 -7.82
C ALA A 56 -18.61 -12.99 -7.34
N PRO A 57 -17.43 -13.56 -7.00
CA PRO A 57 -16.27 -12.81 -6.52
C PRO A 57 -15.81 -11.69 -7.46
N PHE A 58 -15.93 -11.92 -8.77
CA PHE A 58 -15.59 -10.93 -9.79
C PHE A 58 -16.49 -9.68 -9.71
N THR A 59 -17.80 -9.87 -9.55
CA THR A 59 -18.76 -8.76 -9.42
C THR A 59 -18.51 -7.97 -8.14
N LYS A 60 -18.26 -8.67 -7.02
CA LYS A 60 -17.90 -8.04 -5.73
C LYS A 60 -16.64 -7.17 -5.86
N PHE A 61 -15.60 -7.67 -6.54
CA PHE A 61 -14.36 -6.94 -6.77
C PHE A 61 -14.58 -5.64 -7.54
N TRP A 62 -15.29 -5.69 -8.67
CA TRP A 62 -15.54 -4.49 -9.49
C TRP A 62 -16.43 -3.47 -8.81
N PHE A 63 -17.43 -3.93 -8.06
CA PHE A 63 -18.30 -3.03 -7.30
C PHE A 63 -17.53 -2.35 -6.16
N ASN A 64 -16.68 -3.08 -5.44
CA ASN A 64 -15.78 -2.51 -4.44
C ASN A 64 -14.77 -1.53 -5.05
N THR A 65 -14.21 -1.86 -6.21
CA THR A 65 -13.28 -0.98 -6.95
C THR A 65 -13.97 0.31 -7.37
N THR A 66 -15.19 0.22 -7.92
CA THR A 66 -15.97 1.39 -8.34
C THR A 66 -16.31 2.28 -7.14
N ALA A 67 -16.77 1.69 -6.03
CA ALA A 67 -17.04 2.42 -4.80
C ALA A 67 -15.78 3.13 -4.26
N TYR A 68 -14.62 2.47 -4.34
CA TYR A 68 -13.35 3.05 -3.93
C TYR A 68 -12.90 4.22 -4.80
N LEU A 69 -13.09 4.14 -6.12
CA LEU A 69 -12.81 5.25 -7.03
C LEU A 69 -13.72 6.46 -6.74
N VAL A 70 -15.00 6.23 -6.49
CA VAL A 70 -15.93 7.30 -6.08
C VAL A 70 -15.50 7.92 -4.75
N TYR A 71 -15.10 7.10 -3.78
CA TYR A 71 -14.52 7.58 -2.52
C TYR A 71 -13.30 8.48 -2.76
N LEU A 72 -12.35 8.09 -3.62
CA LEU A 72 -11.18 8.91 -3.93
C LEU A 72 -11.57 10.23 -4.59
N LEU A 73 -12.53 10.22 -5.51
CA LEU A 73 -13.02 11.45 -6.16
C LEU A 73 -13.65 12.40 -5.15
N LEU A 74 -14.47 11.89 -4.22
CA LEU A 74 -15.04 12.67 -3.13
C LEU A 74 -13.96 13.19 -2.18
N TYR A 75 -12.96 12.36 -1.84
CA TYR A 75 -11.84 12.77 -1.00
C TYR A 75 -11.04 13.91 -1.67
N ASN A 76 -10.78 13.84 -2.97
CA ASN A 76 -10.14 14.94 -3.70
C ASN A 76 -10.97 16.21 -3.61
N TYR A 77 -12.28 16.12 -3.85
CA TYR A 77 -13.16 17.28 -3.77
C TYR A 77 -13.08 17.97 -2.39
N ILE A 78 -13.11 17.21 -1.29
CA ILE A 78 -13.06 17.81 0.06
C ILE A 78 -11.73 18.52 0.35
N ILE A 79 -10.60 18.05 -0.17
CA ILE A 79 -9.29 18.70 0.05
C ILE A 79 -9.15 19.97 -0.78
N LEU A 80 -9.56 19.91 -2.05
CA LEU A 80 -9.37 21.00 -3.00
C LEU A 80 -10.34 22.16 -2.74
N VAL A 81 -11.59 21.86 -2.41
CA VAL A 81 -12.62 22.88 -2.17
C VAL A 81 -12.52 23.43 -0.75
N LYS A 82 -13.02 24.65 -0.54
CA LYS A 82 -13.00 25.33 0.76
C LYS A 82 -13.70 24.46 1.82
N MET A 83 -12.95 24.09 2.86
CA MET A 83 -13.48 23.42 4.04
C MET A 83 -14.15 24.44 4.97
N GLU A 84 -15.45 24.26 5.22
CA GLU A 84 -16.21 25.04 6.19
C GLU A 84 -15.96 24.55 7.63
N ARG A 85 -16.37 25.31 8.64
CA ARG A 85 -16.11 24.96 10.05
C ARG A 85 -16.76 23.62 10.44
N TRP A 86 -17.94 23.34 9.91
CA TRP A 86 -18.66 22.09 10.13
C TRP A 86 -18.49 21.17 8.92
N PRO A 87 -18.37 19.84 9.16
CA PRO A 87 -18.23 18.88 8.09
C PRO A 87 -19.44 18.89 7.17
N SER A 88 -19.19 19.10 5.88
CA SER A 88 -20.22 19.03 4.84
C SER A 88 -20.75 17.60 4.70
N LEU A 89 -21.90 17.44 4.02
CA LEU A 89 -22.45 16.10 3.75
C LEU A 89 -21.45 15.18 3.03
N GLN A 90 -20.62 15.74 2.16
CA GLN A 90 -19.61 14.99 1.41
C GLN A 90 -18.47 14.52 2.31
N GLU A 91 -18.03 15.38 3.24
CA GLU A 91 -17.04 15.03 4.25
C GLU A 91 -17.56 13.93 5.18
N TRP A 92 -18.82 13.99 5.58
CA TRP A 92 -19.47 12.91 6.36
C TRP A 92 -19.50 11.57 5.62
N ILE A 93 -19.73 11.58 4.30
CA ILE A 93 -19.69 10.35 3.49
C ILE A 93 -18.28 9.75 3.50
N VAL A 94 -17.24 10.58 3.33
CA VAL A 94 -15.82 10.14 3.36
C VAL A 94 -15.44 9.61 4.75
N ILE A 95 -15.80 10.33 5.82
CA ILE A 95 -15.56 9.91 7.21
C ILE A 95 -16.25 8.56 7.47
N SER A 96 -17.53 8.42 7.07
CA SER A 96 -18.27 7.18 7.22
C SER A 96 -17.61 6.03 6.47
N TYR A 97 -17.13 6.26 5.24
CA TYR A 97 -16.42 5.27 4.45
C TYR A 97 -15.16 4.75 5.17
N ILE A 98 -14.33 5.65 5.71
CA ILE A 98 -13.07 5.27 6.36
C ILE A 98 -13.31 4.57 7.71
N ILE A 99 -14.27 5.04 8.50
CA ILE A 99 -14.67 4.36 9.75
C ILE A 99 -15.15 2.94 9.43
N THR A 100 -15.97 2.80 8.39
CA THR A 100 -16.47 1.49 7.94
C THR A 100 -15.34 0.58 7.49
N LEU A 101 -14.37 1.11 6.75
CA LEU A 101 -13.18 0.37 6.33
C LEU A 101 -12.33 -0.07 7.52
N GLY A 102 -12.17 0.80 8.53
CA GLY A 102 -11.49 0.49 9.78
C GLY A 102 -12.18 -0.63 10.56
N LEU A 103 -13.50 -0.59 10.71
CA LEU A 103 -14.27 -1.66 11.33
C LEU A 103 -14.11 -2.99 10.57
N GLU A 104 -14.09 -2.95 9.24
CA GLU A 104 -13.87 -4.15 8.42
C GLU A 104 -12.46 -4.73 8.61
N LYS A 105 -11.43 -3.89 8.84
CA LYS A 105 -10.07 -4.34 9.17
C LYS A 105 -9.99 -4.93 10.58
N VAL A 106 -10.63 -4.31 11.57
CA VAL A 106 -10.78 -4.88 12.92
C VAL A 106 -11.46 -6.23 12.88
N ARG A 107 -12.54 -6.39 12.10
CA ARG A 107 -13.24 -7.66 11.90
C ARG A 107 -12.32 -8.75 11.34
N GLN A 108 -11.49 -8.43 10.35
CA GLN A 108 -10.51 -9.37 9.78
C GLN A 108 -9.53 -9.87 10.83
N ILE A 109 -9.00 -8.95 11.65
CA ILE A 109 -8.10 -9.30 12.75
C ILE A 109 -8.81 -10.24 13.73
N LEU A 110 -10.05 -9.95 14.11
CA LEU A 110 -10.82 -10.78 15.04
C LEU A 110 -11.16 -12.17 14.50
N MET A 111 -11.48 -12.29 13.21
CA MET A 111 -11.91 -13.54 12.56
C MET A 111 -10.74 -14.46 12.16
N SER A 112 -9.49 -13.99 12.26
CA SER A 112 -8.31 -14.82 11.97
C SER A 112 -8.21 -16.05 12.92
N GLU A 113 -7.72 -17.17 12.40
CA GLU A 113 -7.75 -18.52 13.00
C GLU A 113 -7.09 -18.73 14.39
N PRO A 114 -6.08 -17.95 14.85
CA PRO A 114 -5.45 -18.20 16.16
C PRO A 114 -6.39 -18.01 17.36
N GLY A 115 -6.09 -18.58 18.53
CA GLY A 115 -6.84 -18.30 19.76
C GLY A 115 -6.46 -17.00 20.48
N LYS A 116 -5.18 -16.59 20.39
CA LYS A 116 -4.59 -15.47 21.16
C LYS A 116 -4.49 -14.18 20.32
N LEU A 117 -5.07 -13.07 20.81
CA LEU A 117 -5.12 -11.77 20.08
C LEU A 117 -3.75 -11.22 19.66
N LYS A 118 -2.72 -11.34 20.52
CA LYS A 118 -1.36 -10.86 20.18
C LYS A 118 -0.77 -11.60 18.97
N GLN A 119 -1.01 -12.91 18.87
CA GLN A 119 -0.52 -13.72 17.75
C GLN A 119 -1.30 -13.41 16.46
N LYS A 120 -2.61 -13.13 16.56
CA LYS A 120 -3.42 -12.65 15.43
C LYS A 120 -2.88 -11.35 14.84
N ILE A 121 -2.63 -10.36 15.70
CA ILE A 121 -2.15 -9.05 15.27
C ILE A 121 -0.77 -9.17 14.63
N ASN A 122 0.13 -9.96 15.23
CA ASN A 122 1.48 -10.13 14.67
C ASN A 122 1.45 -10.75 13.27
N VAL A 123 0.64 -11.80 13.07
CA VAL A 123 0.48 -12.45 11.75
C VAL A 123 -0.19 -11.51 10.75
N TRP A 124 -1.19 -10.73 11.17
CA TRP A 124 -1.87 -9.78 10.30
C TRP A 124 -0.96 -8.63 9.85
N LEU A 125 -0.07 -8.17 10.73
CA LEU A 125 0.95 -7.15 10.42
C LEU A 125 2.07 -7.66 9.52
N GLU A 126 2.19 -8.97 9.25
CA GLU A 126 3.20 -9.47 8.28
C GLU A 126 2.89 -9.08 6.83
N GLU A 127 1.63 -8.72 6.53
CA GLU A 127 1.23 -8.29 5.20
C GLU A 127 1.42 -6.78 5.04
N TYR A 128 2.33 -6.38 4.14
CA TYR A 128 2.70 -4.97 3.93
C TYR A 128 1.49 -4.06 3.70
N TRP A 129 0.52 -4.51 2.90
CA TRP A 129 -0.70 -3.76 2.60
C TRP A 129 -1.59 -3.53 3.83
N ASN A 130 -1.55 -4.42 4.81
CA ASN A 130 -2.30 -4.24 6.06
C ASN A 130 -1.64 -3.19 6.96
N ILE A 131 -0.30 -3.12 6.97
CA ILE A 131 0.42 -2.06 7.68
C ILE A 131 0.08 -0.69 7.08
N THR A 132 0.13 -0.57 5.74
CA THR A 132 -0.18 0.70 5.06
C THR A 132 -1.62 1.13 5.30
N ASP A 133 -2.58 0.20 5.30
CA ASP A 133 -3.99 0.50 5.58
C ASP A 133 -4.17 0.96 7.04
N LEU A 134 -3.51 0.29 8.00
CA LEU A 134 -3.55 0.71 9.40
C LEU A 134 -2.98 2.12 9.58
N ALA A 135 -1.83 2.39 8.95
CA ALA A 135 -1.21 3.71 8.99
C ALA A 135 -2.15 4.79 8.42
N ALA A 136 -2.74 4.55 7.24
CA ALA A 136 -3.70 5.47 6.61
C ALA A 136 -4.93 5.73 7.49
N ILE A 137 -5.54 4.68 8.04
CA ILE A 137 -6.72 4.84 8.91
C ILE A 137 -6.37 5.63 10.18
N THR A 138 -5.23 5.33 10.82
CA THR A 138 -4.82 6.05 12.03
C THR A 138 -4.49 7.52 11.75
N MET A 139 -3.83 7.81 10.63
CA MET A 139 -3.52 9.17 10.20
C MET A 139 -4.79 9.97 9.89
N PHE A 140 -5.75 9.37 9.19
CA PHE A 140 -7.05 9.99 8.94
C PHE A 140 -7.80 10.30 10.24
N LEU A 141 -7.86 9.35 11.19
CA LEU A 141 -8.52 9.56 12.47
C LEU A 141 -7.85 10.68 13.28
N MET A 142 -6.52 10.74 13.28
CA MET A 142 -5.79 11.85 13.90
C MET A 142 -6.12 13.20 13.23
N GLY A 143 -6.18 13.23 11.89
CA GLY A 143 -6.60 14.40 11.13
C GLY A 143 -8.02 14.84 11.47
N LEU A 144 -8.96 13.89 11.59
CA LEU A 144 -10.36 14.14 11.97
C LEU A 144 -10.48 14.72 13.38
N LEU A 145 -9.74 14.20 14.35
CA LEU A 145 -9.75 14.72 15.72
C LEU A 145 -9.27 16.17 15.78
N LEU A 146 -8.20 16.51 15.06
CA LEU A 146 -7.68 17.88 14.97
C LEU A 146 -8.62 18.79 14.16
N ARG A 147 -9.31 18.24 13.17
CA ARG A 147 -10.27 18.96 12.34
C ARG A 147 -11.52 19.41 13.10
N LEU A 148 -11.92 18.66 14.13
CA LEU A 148 -13.06 18.97 15.01
C LEU A 148 -12.70 20.02 16.08
N GLN A 149 -11.42 20.35 16.26
CA GLN A 149 -10.98 21.38 17.20
C GLN A 149 -11.06 22.79 16.58
N ASN A 150 -11.11 23.81 17.42
CA ASN A 150 -11.11 25.20 16.99
C ASN A 150 -9.72 25.61 16.43
N GLU A 151 -9.67 26.72 15.69
CA GLU A 151 -8.41 27.31 15.23
C GLU A 151 -7.43 27.54 16.39
N PRO A 152 -6.13 27.22 16.24
CA PRO A 152 -5.37 26.93 15.01
C PRO A 152 -5.28 25.45 14.61
N TYR A 153 -5.83 24.52 15.39
CA TYR A 153 -5.68 23.08 15.18
C TYR A 153 -6.38 22.57 13.91
N MET A 154 -7.42 23.26 13.47
CA MET A 154 -8.13 23.00 12.22
C MET A 154 -7.20 23.07 11.00
N GLY A 155 -6.27 24.02 10.95
CA GLY A 155 -5.28 24.13 9.89
C GLY A 155 -4.37 22.89 9.79
N TYR A 156 -3.91 22.38 10.94
CA TYR A 156 -3.11 21.15 10.99
C TYR A 156 -3.92 19.91 10.56
N GLY A 157 -5.20 19.82 10.93
CA GLY A 157 -6.10 18.76 10.47
C GLY A 157 -6.21 18.71 8.94
N ARG A 158 -6.35 19.87 8.29
CA ARG A 158 -6.35 19.96 6.82
C ARG A 158 -5.05 19.49 6.20
N VAL A 159 -3.90 19.90 6.74
CA VAL A 159 -2.59 19.45 6.24
C VAL A 159 -2.45 17.93 6.36
N ILE A 160 -2.93 17.33 7.46
CA ILE A 160 -2.93 15.87 7.62
C ILE A 160 -3.78 15.22 6.54
N TYR A 161 -4.98 15.73 6.22
CA TYR A 161 -5.79 15.20 5.10
C TYR A 161 -5.05 15.28 3.76
N CYS A 162 -4.37 16.40 3.47
CA CYS A 162 -3.59 16.55 2.24
C CYS A 162 -2.47 15.50 2.09
N VAL A 163 -1.86 15.08 3.20
CA VAL A 163 -0.84 14.02 3.18
C VAL A 163 -1.48 12.63 3.19
N ASP A 164 -2.57 12.46 3.93
CA ASP A 164 -3.30 11.19 4.08
C ASP A 164 -3.83 10.65 2.74
N ILE A 165 -4.29 11.52 1.83
CA ILE A 165 -4.75 11.11 0.49
C ILE A 165 -3.67 10.33 -0.29
N ILE A 166 -2.39 10.59 -0.05
CA ILE A 166 -1.29 9.88 -0.70
C ILE A 166 -1.33 8.38 -0.34
N PHE A 167 -1.61 8.04 0.91
CA PHE A 167 -1.74 6.63 1.33
C PHE A 167 -2.93 5.95 0.66
N TRP A 168 -4.04 6.66 0.51
CA TRP A 168 -5.20 6.15 -0.24
C TRP A 168 -4.88 5.97 -1.72
N TYR A 169 -4.08 6.84 -2.34
CA TYR A 169 -3.61 6.58 -3.71
C TYR A 169 -2.68 5.37 -3.81
N ILE A 170 -1.76 5.19 -2.87
CA ILE A 170 -0.90 3.99 -2.83
C ILE A 170 -1.74 2.72 -2.74
N ARG A 171 -2.85 2.75 -2.00
CA ARG A 171 -3.79 1.62 -1.88
C ARG A 171 -4.46 1.23 -3.20
N VAL A 172 -4.56 2.12 -4.19
CA VAL A 172 -5.01 1.77 -5.56
C VAL A 172 -4.07 0.74 -6.20
N LEU A 173 -2.77 0.76 -5.88
CA LEU A 173 -1.81 -0.20 -6.41
C LEU A 173 -2.12 -1.64 -5.98
N ASP A 174 -2.71 -1.86 -4.79
CA ASP A 174 -3.17 -3.19 -4.35
C ASP A 174 -4.27 -3.72 -5.27
N ILE A 175 -5.19 -2.85 -5.72
CA ILE A 175 -6.25 -3.19 -6.67
C ILE A 175 -5.66 -3.53 -8.04
N PHE A 176 -4.67 -2.76 -8.51
CA PHE A 176 -3.96 -3.05 -9.76
C PHE A 176 -3.12 -4.33 -9.68
N GLY A 177 -2.64 -4.68 -8.47
CA GLY A 177 -1.96 -5.92 -8.13
C GLY A 177 -2.72 -7.18 -8.60
N VAL A 178 -4.04 -7.09 -8.64
CA VAL A 178 -4.95 -8.19 -8.99
C VAL A 178 -5.03 -8.43 -10.50
N ASN A 179 -4.76 -7.40 -11.30
CA ASN A 179 -4.91 -7.49 -12.75
C ASN A 179 -3.79 -8.34 -13.36
N LYS A 180 -4.13 -9.13 -14.40
CA LYS A 180 -3.17 -9.96 -15.15
C LYS A 180 -2.00 -9.18 -15.71
N TYR A 181 -2.26 -7.97 -16.16
CA TYR A 181 -1.25 -7.16 -16.83
C TYR A 181 -0.53 -6.26 -15.84
N LEU A 182 -1.25 -5.60 -14.92
CA LEU A 182 -0.65 -4.63 -13.99
C LEU A 182 -0.03 -5.27 -12.75
N GLY A 183 -0.50 -6.45 -12.32
CA GLY A 183 -0.03 -7.13 -11.12
C GLY A 183 1.48 -7.39 -11.09
N PRO A 184 2.05 -7.98 -12.15
CA PRO A 184 3.49 -8.15 -12.26
C PRO A 184 4.29 -6.85 -12.17
N TYR A 185 3.80 -5.74 -12.72
CA TYR A 185 4.49 -4.44 -12.63
C TYR A 185 4.49 -3.89 -11.21
N VAL A 186 3.37 -4.00 -10.47
CA VAL A 186 3.32 -3.59 -9.06
C VAL A 186 4.31 -4.42 -8.23
N MET A 187 4.43 -5.72 -8.51
CA MET A 187 5.41 -6.60 -7.86
C MET A 187 6.86 -6.24 -8.21
N MET A 188 7.13 -5.86 -9.47
CA MET A 188 8.45 -5.37 -9.90
C MET A 188 8.85 -4.13 -9.10
N ILE A 189 7.97 -3.12 -9.05
CA ILE A 189 8.21 -1.88 -8.29
C ILE A 189 8.51 -2.21 -6.83
N GLY A 190 7.72 -3.09 -6.19
CA GLY A 190 7.94 -3.48 -4.80
C GLY A 190 9.30 -4.14 -4.54
N LYS A 191 9.78 -4.98 -5.46
CA LYS A 191 11.11 -5.60 -5.35
C LYS A 191 12.23 -4.60 -5.60
N MET A 192 12.11 -3.77 -6.64
CA MET A 192 13.11 -2.74 -6.97
C MET A 192 13.30 -1.71 -5.85
N MET A 193 12.25 -1.40 -5.08
CA MET A 193 12.34 -0.51 -3.92
C MET A 193 13.32 -1.01 -2.84
N ILE A 194 13.50 -2.32 -2.68
CA ILE A 194 14.45 -2.90 -1.72
C ILE A 194 15.89 -2.67 -2.21
N ASP A 195 16.14 -2.93 -3.48
CA ASP A 195 17.44 -2.70 -4.11
C ASP A 195 17.82 -1.21 -4.05
N MET A 196 16.82 -0.33 -4.27
CA MET A 196 16.96 1.12 -4.14
C MET A 196 17.38 1.53 -2.72
N LEU A 197 16.88 0.88 -1.66
CA LEU A 197 17.19 1.28 -0.29
C LEU A 197 18.70 1.18 0.02
N TYR A 198 19.34 0.09 -0.39
CA TYR A 198 20.80 -0.07 -0.24
C TYR A 198 21.57 1.01 -0.99
N PHE A 199 21.09 1.33 -2.19
CA PHE A 199 21.68 2.37 -3.01
C PHE A 199 21.55 3.77 -2.42
N VAL A 200 20.37 4.10 -1.87
CA VAL A 200 20.11 5.36 -1.17
C VAL A 200 21.08 5.55 0.01
N VAL A 201 21.45 4.49 0.72
CA VAL A 201 22.46 4.57 1.79
C VAL A 201 23.83 4.99 1.24
N ILE A 202 24.28 4.40 0.13
CA ILE A 202 25.55 4.78 -0.52
C ILE A 202 25.49 6.25 -1.01
N MET A 203 24.37 6.62 -1.63
CA MET A 203 24.14 7.99 -2.09
C MET A 203 24.17 8.99 -0.92
N LEU A 204 23.61 8.65 0.23
CA LEU A 204 23.62 9.49 1.43
C LEU A 204 25.05 9.75 1.93
N VAL A 205 25.94 8.75 1.87
CA VAL A 205 27.35 8.90 2.25
C VAL A 205 28.07 9.89 1.34
N VAL A 206 27.90 9.75 0.01
CA VAL A 206 28.50 10.67 -0.97
C VAL A 206 27.93 12.08 -0.82
N LEU A 207 26.61 12.18 -0.64
CA LEU A 207 25.89 13.43 -0.45
C LEU A 207 26.36 14.17 0.82
N MET A 208 26.50 13.46 1.94
CA MET A 208 26.98 14.04 3.20
C MET A 208 28.42 14.54 3.11
N SER A 209 29.30 13.77 2.47
CA SER A 209 30.71 14.15 2.27
C SER A 209 30.83 15.50 1.53
N PHE A 210 30.09 15.64 0.43
CA PHE A 210 30.05 16.90 -0.32
C PHE A 210 29.32 18.02 0.43
N GLY A 211 28.16 17.73 1.02
CA GLY A 211 27.31 18.71 1.70
C GLY A 211 28.00 19.40 2.86
N VAL A 212 28.69 18.63 3.71
CA VAL A 212 29.46 19.17 4.85
C VAL A 212 30.62 20.03 4.34
N SER A 213 31.40 19.51 3.38
CA SER A 213 32.55 20.22 2.80
C SER A 213 32.13 21.55 2.16
N ARG A 214 31.05 21.55 1.37
CA ARG A 214 30.50 22.75 0.73
C ARG A 214 30.04 23.78 1.76
N GLN A 215 29.27 23.36 2.76
CA GLN A 215 28.71 24.28 3.75
C GLN A 215 29.81 24.90 4.62
N ALA A 216 30.80 24.10 5.03
CA ALA A 216 31.93 24.57 5.83
C ALA A 216 32.83 25.57 5.08
N ILE A 217 33.03 25.38 3.76
CA ILE A 217 33.83 26.32 2.95
C ILE A 217 33.05 27.62 2.71
N LEU A 218 31.79 27.55 2.27
CA LEU A 218 31.03 28.73 1.83
C LEU A 218 30.48 29.60 2.97
N HIS A 219 30.28 29.04 4.15
CA HIS A 219 29.72 29.74 5.30
C HIS A 219 30.55 29.44 6.56
N PRO A 220 31.75 30.04 6.69
CA PRO A 220 32.57 29.86 7.87
C PRO A 220 31.88 30.43 9.12
N ASP A 221 32.10 29.79 10.26
CA ASP A 221 31.65 30.23 11.59
C ASP A 221 30.12 30.45 11.75
N GLU A 222 29.30 29.69 11.01
CA GLU A 222 27.84 29.73 11.13
C GLU A 222 27.37 29.10 12.46
N GLU A 223 26.50 29.79 13.20
CA GLU A 223 25.96 29.30 14.47
C GLU A 223 25.17 27.98 14.30
N PRO A 224 25.18 27.08 15.31
CA PRO A 224 24.49 25.81 15.25
C PRO A 224 22.98 26.00 15.17
N THR A 225 22.42 25.90 13.96
CA THR A 225 20.98 26.03 13.69
C THR A 225 20.45 24.86 12.87
N TRP A 226 19.15 24.55 13.01
CA TRP A 226 18.48 23.55 12.17
C TRP A 226 18.54 23.87 10.67
N ARG A 227 18.76 25.15 10.31
CA ARG A 227 18.92 25.58 8.91
C ARG A 227 20.25 25.09 8.34
N LEU A 228 21.33 25.18 9.12
CA LEU A 228 22.65 24.64 8.76
C LEU A 228 22.54 23.14 8.46
N ALA A 229 21.98 22.36 9.40
CA ALA A 229 21.78 20.93 9.25
C ALA A 229 20.95 20.60 7.99
N ARG A 230 19.87 21.32 7.73
CA ARG A 230 19.05 21.16 6.52
C ARG A 230 19.83 21.47 5.25
N ASN A 231 20.61 22.55 5.23
CA ASN A 231 21.34 23.01 4.04
C ASN A 231 22.42 22.01 3.58
N ILE A 232 23.03 21.29 4.52
CA ILE A 232 23.99 20.21 4.25
C ILE A 232 23.37 19.14 3.34
N PHE A 233 22.10 18.80 3.52
CA PHE A 233 21.43 17.79 2.69
C PHE A 233 20.69 18.39 1.49
N TYR A 234 19.95 19.47 1.73
CA TYR A 234 18.99 20.00 0.79
C TYR A 234 19.65 20.47 -0.51
N MET A 235 20.73 21.25 -0.41
CA MET A 235 21.39 21.79 -1.60
C MET A 235 22.03 20.69 -2.47
N PRO A 236 22.89 19.80 -1.93
CA PRO A 236 23.40 18.66 -2.69
C PRO A 236 22.33 17.76 -3.31
N TYR A 237 21.24 17.49 -2.57
CA TYR A 237 20.16 16.65 -3.06
C TYR A 237 19.55 17.19 -4.36
N TRP A 238 19.22 18.48 -4.42
CA TRP A 238 18.67 19.11 -5.62
C TRP A 238 19.66 19.13 -6.79
N MET A 239 20.95 19.21 -6.49
CA MET A 239 22.00 19.18 -7.51
C MET A 239 22.08 17.84 -8.26
N ILE A 240 21.71 16.71 -7.63
CA ILE A 240 21.60 15.41 -8.31
C ILE A 240 20.58 15.50 -9.46
N TYR A 241 19.48 16.21 -9.25
CA TYR A 241 18.41 16.40 -10.23
C TYR A 241 18.70 17.52 -11.24
N GLY A 242 19.87 18.16 -11.19
CA GLY A 242 20.31 19.18 -12.15
C GLY A 242 20.12 20.63 -11.71
N GLU A 243 19.58 20.88 -10.51
CA GLU A 243 19.47 22.23 -9.93
C GLU A 243 20.82 22.69 -9.35
N VAL A 244 21.77 23.00 -10.24
CA VAL A 244 23.14 23.38 -9.88
C VAL A 244 23.27 24.89 -9.82
N LYS A 245 23.44 25.42 -8.61
CA LYS A 245 23.76 26.84 -8.39
C LYS A 245 25.28 26.99 -8.28
N ILE A 246 25.90 27.39 -9.40
CA ILE A 246 27.33 27.70 -9.43
C ILE A 246 27.50 29.11 -8.85
N LEU A 247 27.98 29.19 -7.62
CA LEU A 247 28.49 30.45 -7.10
C LEU A 247 29.89 30.62 -7.66
N PHE A 248 30.02 31.38 -8.74
CA PHE A 248 31.31 31.94 -9.11
C PHE A 248 31.60 33.00 -8.05
N PRO A 249 32.66 32.86 -7.23
CA PRO A 249 33.12 33.98 -6.46
C PRO A 249 33.60 35.02 -7.48
N ASP A 250 32.75 36.00 -7.79
CA ASP A 250 33.14 37.15 -8.57
C ASP A 250 34.41 37.72 -7.93
N SER A 251 35.35 38.06 -8.80
CA SER A 251 36.71 38.44 -8.44
C SER A 251 36.68 39.36 -7.23
N CYS A 252 37.44 38.99 -6.20
CA CYS A 252 37.74 39.80 -5.04
C CYS A 252 38.33 41.15 -5.45
N VAL A 253 37.47 42.07 -5.87
CA VAL A 253 37.82 43.39 -6.35
C VAL A 253 37.05 44.36 -5.49
N ASN A 254 37.76 44.84 -4.47
CA ASN A 254 37.47 46.01 -3.64
C ASN A 254 36.12 46.01 -2.91
N ASP A 255 36.19 45.70 -1.61
CA ASP A 255 35.22 45.96 -0.54
C ASP A 255 33.76 45.46 -0.71
N LEU A 256 33.43 44.48 0.16
CA LEU A 256 32.19 43.68 0.37
C LEU A 256 31.97 42.49 -0.60
N PRO A 257 31.94 41.21 -0.13
CA PRO A 257 32.24 40.61 1.18
C PRO A 257 33.70 40.11 1.30
N PRO A 258 34.18 39.68 2.50
CA PRO A 258 35.51 39.10 2.64
C PRO A 258 35.69 37.86 1.78
N CYS A 259 36.81 37.79 1.05
CA CYS A 259 37.18 36.65 0.23
C CYS A 259 37.27 35.39 1.09
N ILE A 260 36.40 34.43 0.81
CA ILE A 260 36.38 33.17 1.54
C ILE A 260 37.56 32.31 1.05
N PRO A 261 38.52 31.98 1.93
CA PRO A 261 39.63 31.11 1.55
C PRO A 261 39.09 29.73 1.14
N GLY A 262 39.51 29.24 -0.03
CA GLY A 262 39.10 27.94 -0.54
C GLY A 262 37.77 27.92 -1.31
N ALA A 263 37.13 29.06 -1.57
CA ALA A 263 35.91 29.10 -2.40
C ALA A 263 36.11 28.51 -3.81
N TRP A 264 37.32 28.61 -4.37
CA TRP A 264 37.71 27.99 -5.65
C TRP A 264 37.69 26.46 -5.63
N LEU A 265 37.81 25.85 -4.45
CA LEU A 265 37.78 24.40 -4.27
C LEU A 265 36.34 23.86 -4.40
N THR A 266 35.33 24.67 -4.05
CA THR A 266 33.92 24.24 -4.07
C THR A 266 33.44 23.84 -5.47
N PRO A 267 33.70 24.59 -6.56
CA PRO A 267 33.41 24.14 -7.93
C PRO A 267 34.11 22.82 -8.31
N ALA A 268 35.34 22.61 -7.86
CA ALA A 268 36.09 21.39 -8.18
C ALA A 268 35.50 20.15 -7.46
N ILE A 269 35.22 20.27 -6.16
CA ILE A 269 34.56 19.20 -5.39
C ILE A 269 33.14 18.95 -5.95
N MET A 270 32.43 20.01 -6.34
CA MET A 270 31.12 19.89 -6.98
C MET A 270 31.19 19.10 -8.29
N ALA A 271 32.17 19.36 -9.16
CA ALA A 271 32.35 18.60 -10.39
C ALA A 271 32.61 17.11 -10.12
N CYS A 272 33.47 16.81 -9.13
CA CYS A 272 33.73 15.43 -8.70
C CYS A 272 32.46 14.76 -8.14
N TYR A 273 31.70 15.47 -7.30
CA TYR A 273 30.43 15.00 -6.76
C TYR A 273 29.42 14.67 -7.86
N LEU A 274 29.22 15.55 -8.83
CA LEU A 274 28.28 15.32 -9.93
C LEU A 274 28.71 14.15 -10.83
N LEU A 275 30.01 13.97 -11.06
CA LEU A 275 30.53 12.80 -11.77
C LEU A 275 30.18 11.52 -11.03
N VAL A 276 30.51 11.43 -9.74
CA VAL A 276 30.24 10.23 -8.94
C VAL A 276 28.74 9.99 -8.80
N ALA A 277 27.96 11.00 -8.44
CA ALA A 277 26.52 10.87 -8.21
C ALA A 277 25.73 10.58 -9.50
N ASN A 278 25.92 11.38 -10.55
CA ASN A 278 25.07 11.31 -11.74
C ASN A 278 25.61 10.35 -12.80
N ILE A 279 26.93 10.27 -12.97
CA ILE A 279 27.52 9.44 -14.03
C ILE A 279 27.77 8.00 -13.53
N LEU A 280 28.30 7.83 -12.32
CA LEU A 280 28.55 6.48 -11.81
C LEU A 280 27.33 5.90 -11.10
N LEU A 281 26.87 6.59 -10.05
CA LEU A 281 25.87 6.07 -9.14
C LEU A 281 24.50 5.90 -9.83
N VAL A 282 23.92 6.96 -10.42
CA VAL A 282 22.60 6.84 -11.08
C VAL A 282 22.59 5.78 -12.20
N ASN A 283 23.65 5.69 -13.01
CA ASN A 283 23.74 4.69 -14.08
C ASN A 283 23.87 3.25 -13.55
N LEU A 284 24.59 3.06 -12.45
CA LEU A 284 24.65 1.76 -11.77
C LEU A 284 23.28 1.37 -11.21
N LEU A 285 22.53 2.32 -10.62
CA LEU A 285 21.17 2.07 -10.15
C LEU A 285 20.24 1.64 -11.29
N ILE A 286 20.31 2.31 -12.44
CA ILE A 286 19.55 1.92 -13.64
C ILE A 286 19.92 0.50 -14.08
N ALA A 287 21.20 0.12 -14.05
CA ALA A 287 21.63 -1.22 -14.39
C ALA A 287 21.06 -2.29 -13.45
N VAL A 288 21.06 -2.04 -12.13
CA VAL A 288 20.45 -2.93 -11.14
C VAL A 288 18.94 -3.03 -11.34
N PHE A 289 18.25 -1.92 -11.55
CA PHE A 289 16.81 -1.94 -11.86
C PHE A 289 16.49 -2.74 -13.12
N ASN A 290 17.29 -2.62 -14.17
CA ASN A 290 17.12 -3.44 -15.37
C ASN A 290 17.31 -4.94 -15.06
N ASN A 291 18.32 -5.30 -14.26
CA ASN A 291 18.53 -6.70 -13.89
C ASN A 291 17.34 -7.27 -13.09
N THR A 292 16.90 -6.58 -12.04
CA THR A 292 15.73 -6.97 -11.24
C THR A 292 14.46 -7.00 -12.10
N PHE A 293 14.30 -6.08 -13.06
CA PHE A 293 13.17 -6.09 -14.00
C PHE A 293 13.12 -7.39 -14.81
N PHE A 294 14.23 -7.81 -15.39
CA PHE A 294 14.29 -9.04 -16.18
C PHE A 294 14.05 -10.29 -15.34
N GLU A 295 14.62 -10.35 -14.14
CA GLU A 295 14.39 -11.46 -13.21
C GLU A 295 12.90 -11.58 -12.85
N VAL A 296 12.26 -10.50 -12.43
CA VAL A 296 10.85 -10.52 -12.04
C VAL A 296 9.93 -10.77 -13.24
N LYS A 297 10.29 -10.26 -14.43
CA LYS A 297 9.55 -10.51 -15.67
C LYS A 297 9.54 -12.00 -16.01
N SER A 298 10.64 -12.71 -15.77
CA SER A 298 10.74 -14.16 -16.02
C SER A 298 9.77 -14.98 -15.15
N ILE A 299 9.47 -14.53 -13.93
CA ILE A 299 8.62 -15.23 -12.94
C ILE A 299 7.17 -14.67 -12.91
N SER A 300 6.91 -13.55 -13.60
CA SER A 300 5.63 -12.81 -13.61
C SER A 300 4.37 -13.69 -13.79
N ASN A 301 4.41 -14.65 -14.72
CA ASN A 301 3.27 -15.52 -15.01
C ASN A 301 2.91 -16.47 -13.84
N GLN A 302 3.90 -16.94 -13.08
CA GLN A 302 3.67 -17.78 -11.91
C GLN A 302 3.13 -16.96 -10.74
N VAL A 303 3.72 -15.77 -10.51
CA VAL A 303 3.26 -14.82 -9.49
C VAL A 303 1.82 -14.41 -9.74
N TRP A 304 1.45 -14.11 -10.99
CA TRP A 304 0.07 -13.75 -11.31
C TRP A 304 -0.92 -14.89 -11.05
N LYS A 305 -0.58 -16.13 -11.43
CA LYS A 305 -1.46 -17.30 -11.17
C LYS A 305 -1.72 -17.46 -9.66
N PHE A 306 -0.68 -17.25 -8.83
CA PHE A 306 -0.79 -17.30 -7.38
C PHE A 306 -1.62 -16.13 -6.81
N GLN A 307 -1.36 -14.90 -7.25
CA GLN A 307 -2.13 -13.72 -6.84
C GLN A 307 -3.62 -13.83 -7.20
N ARG A 308 -3.92 -14.35 -8.39
CA ARG A 308 -5.30 -14.62 -8.81
C ARG A 308 -5.99 -15.62 -7.88
N TYR A 309 -5.30 -16.68 -7.48
CA TYR A 309 -5.84 -17.64 -6.52
C TYR A 309 -6.14 -16.98 -5.16
N GLN A 310 -5.19 -16.20 -4.63
CA GLN A 310 -5.38 -15.49 -3.36
C GLN A 310 -6.52 -14.47 -3.41
N LEU A 311 -6.70 -13.76 -4.53
CA LEU A 311 -7.85 -12.88 -4.73
C LEU A 311 -9.17 -13.66 -4.63
N ILE A 312 -9.29 -14.74 -5.40
CA ILE A 312 -10.51 -15.54 -5.46
C ILE A 312 -10.86 -16.04 -4.05
N MET A 313 -9.86 -16.53 -3.32
CA MET A 313 -10.02 -16.95 -1.93
C MET A 313 -10.50 -15.78 -1.03
N THR A 314 -9.87 -14.61 -1.15
CA THR A 314 -10.20 -13.44 -0.32
C THR A 314 -11.60 -12.92 -0.58
N PHE A 315 -12.07 -12.89 -1.83
CA PHE A 315 -13.39 -12.35 -2.20
C PHE A 315 -14.53 -13.37 -2.07
N HIS A 316 -14.21 -14.66 -1.98
CA HIS A 316 -15.21 -15.69 -1.71
C HIS A 316 -15.86 -15.47 -0.34
N ASP A 317 -15.06 -15.19 0.68
CA ASP A 317 -15.52 -15.10 2.08
C ASP A 317 -15.97 -13.68 2.50
N ARG A 318 -15.84 -12.69 1.61
CA ARG A 318 -16.27 -11.31 1.87
C ARG A 318 -17.77 -11.14 1.63
N PRO A 319 -18.45 -10.35 2.48
CA PRO A 319 -19.83 -9.96 2.21
C PRO A 319 -19.93 -9.22 0.88
N VAL A 320 -21.12 -9.28 0.27
CA VAL A 320 -21.36 -8.83 -1.11
C VAL A 320 -21.29 -7.29 -1.25
N LEU A 321 -21.51 -6.57 -0.16
CA LEU A 321 -21.64 -5.12 -0.16
C LEU A 321 -20.29 -4.42 0.11
N PRO A 322 -19.90 -3.43 -0.70
CA PRO A 322 -18.72 -2.62 -0.47
C PRO A 322 -18.97 -1.66 0.70
N PRO A 323 -17.91 -1.14 1.34
CA PRO A 323 -18.04 0.01 2.24
C PRO A 323 -18.70 1.16 1.45
N PRO A 324 -19.77 1.86 1.91
CA PRO A 324 -20.32 2.00 3.27
C PRO A 324 -21.54 1.11 3.63
N LEU A 325 -22.11 0.38 2.67
CA LEU A 325 -23.33 -0.44 2.88
C LEU A 325 -23.08 -1.73 3.66
N ILE A 326 -21.81 -2.09 3.84
CA ILE A 326 -21.39 -3.24 4.65
C ILE A 326 -21.83 -3.10 6.13
N ILE A 327 -22.05 -1.88 6.63
CA ILE A 327 -22.57 -1.63 7.98
C ILE A 327 -23.92 -2.34 8.18
N PHE A 328 -24.83 -2.28 7.21
CA PHE A 328 -26.14 -2.96 7.32
C PHE A 328 -25.99 -4.48 7.35
N SER A 329 -25.06 -5.04 6.57
CA SER A 329 -24.73 -6.48 6.63
C SER A 329 -24.15 -6.87 7.99
N HIS A 330 -23.28 -6.04 8.56
CA HIS A 330 -22.69 -6.28 9.88
C HIS A 330 -23.71 -6.14 11.00
N ILE A 331 -24.56 -5.11 10.96
CA ILE A 331 -25.70 -4.93 11.87
C ILE A 331 -26.61 -6.15 11.79
N TYR A 332 -26.95 -6.65 10.60
CA TYR A 332 -27.78 -7.85 10.44
C TYR A 332 -27.11 -9.12 11.01
N ILE A 333 -25.80 -9.33 10.79
CA ILE A 333 -25.08 -10.48 11.33
C ILE A 333 -24.99 -10.40 12.87
N VAL A 334 -24.74 -9.21 13.42
CA VAL A 334 -24.67 -8.98 14.87
C VAL A 334 -26.04 -9.15 15.52
N LEU A 335 -27.10 -8.59 14.94
CA LEU A 335 -28.49 -8.79 15.38
C LEU A 335 -28.89 -10.26 15.32
N LYS A 336 -28.60 -10.97 14.21
CA LYS A 336 -28.87 -12.40 14.11
C LYS A 336 -28.13 -13.19 15.20
N ARG A 337 -26.87 -12.85 15.48
CA ARG A 337 -26.07 -13.53 16.51
C ARG A 337 -26.57 -13.21 17.93
N LEU A 338 -27.02 -11.99 18.20
CA LEU A 338 -27.68 -11.58 19.44
C LEU A 338 -29.02 -12.30 19.61
N CYS A 339 -29.88 -12.31 18.59
CA CYS A 339 -31.16 -13.01 18.59
C CYS A 339 -31.00 -14.53 18.74
N CYS A 340 -30.01 -15.16 18.08
CA CYS A 340 -29.70 -16.58 18.27
C CYS A 340 -29.13 -16.89 19.66
N ARG A 341 -28.37 -15.96 20.28
CA ARG A 341 -27.94 -16.09 21.68
C ARG A 341 -29.10 -15.95 22.66
N CYS A 342 -30.05 -15.04 22.39
CA CYS A 342 -31.27 -14.91 23.17
C CYS A 342 -32.16 -16.16 23.06
N ARG A 343 -32.28 -16.73 21.85
CA ARG A 343 -33.06 -17.96 21.62
C ARG A 343 -32.43 -19.20 22.27
N LYS A 344 -31.09 -19.33 22.24
CA LYS A 344 -30.37 -20.38 22.99
C LYS A 344 -30.45 -20.21 24.51
N LYS A 345 -30.59 -18.98 25.02
CA LYS A 345 -30.78 -18.72 26.45
C LYS A 345 -32.18 -19.14 26.91
N GLN A 346 -33.20 -18.96 26.08
CA GLN A 346 -34.56 -19.45 26.35
C GLN A 346 -34.68 -20.98 26.34
N GLU A 347 -33.97 -21.69 25.43
CA GLU A 347 -33.96 -23.16 25.42
C GLU A 347 -33.26 -23.76 26.66
N GLY A 348 -32.26 -23.08 27.24
CA GLY A 348 -31.60 -23.52 28.48
C GLY A 348 -32.40 -23.27 29.76
N GLU A 349 -33.28 -22.26 29.80
CA GLU A 349 -34.17 -22.00 30.94
C GLU A 349 -35.43 -22.89 30.95
N LEU A 350 -35.81 -23.45 29.80
CA LEU A 350 -36.92 -24.41 29.71
C LEU A 350 -36.52 -25.81 30.22
N ASP A 351 -35.27 -26.22 29.99
CA ASP A 351 -34.74 -27.54 30.39
C ASP A 351 -34.42 -27.65 31.90
N GLU A 352 -34.25 -26.52 32.60
CA GLU A 352 -34.12 -26.48 34.07
C GLU A 352 -35.46 -26.43 34.82
N ARG A 353 -36.59 -26.21 34.13
CA ARG A 353 -37.92 -26.17 34.75
C ARG A 353 -38.65 -27.53 34.69
N ASP A 354 -38.15 -28.47 33.88
CA ASP A 354 -38.68 -29.83 33.71
C ASP A 354 -37.83 -30.91 34.43
N ARG A 355 -36.98 -30.53 35.38
CA ARG A 355 -36.21 -31.42 36.27
C ARG A 355 -36.46 -31.07 37.73
#